data_AF-A0A7X9QP87-F1
#
_entry.id   AF-A0A7X9QP87-F1
#
_cell.length_a   1.000
_cell.length_b   1.000
_cell.length_c   1.000
_cell.angle_alpha   90.00
_cell.angle_beta   90.00
_cell.angle_gamma   90.00
#
_symmetry.space_group_name_H-M   'P 1'
#
loop_
_entity.id
_entity.type
_entity.pdbx_description
1 polymer ?
#
loop_
_entity_poly.entity_id
_entity_poly.type
_entity_poly.pdbx_seq_one_letter_code
_entity_poly.pdbx_strand_id
1 'polypeptide(L)'
;MMRRSAVDQLLEQGEVLKKAGDFISAKNLFFKAVEMDPSNSATFMKLGKIAHLLKDQGLALRCYAAAMHLQITPIEKFIIDNQLPCHLKIQQDAFSDGFLDSLPRASAFIIYVYPNTPRHTAHSLIDLSDIQLRENPQLLPFAEIYHSFISKNGTHPHVLQKYQKSTDDQIQYDGSYYIPIGRNYLMKEIEWGKIHSDDVLHIYF
;
A
#
# COMPACT_ATOMS: atom_id res chain seq x y z
N MET A 1 -30.55 6.65 4.02
CA MET A 1 -29.68 6.29 2.88
C MET A 1 -28.50 7.27 2.91
N MET A 2 -27.30 6.85 3.34
CA MET A 2 -26.13 7.75 3.36
C MET A 2 -25.74 8.12 1.91
N ARG A 3 -25.68 9.41 1.62
CA ARG A 3 -25.21 9.92 0.32
C ARG A 3 -23.70 9.66 0.24
N ARG A 4 -23.25 8.85 -0.72
CA ARG A 4 -21.81 8.61 -0.97
C ARG A 4 -21.12 9.92 -1.30
N SER A 5 -19.89 10.10 -0.82
CA SER A 5 -19.11 11.29 -1.16
C SER A 5 -18.74 11.28 -2.64
N ALA A 6 -18.47 12.45 -3.22
CA ALA A 6 -18.00 12.54 -4.61
C ALA A 6 -16.66 11.82 -4.81
N VAL A 7 -15.79 11.83 -3.79
CA VAL A 7 -14.54 11.06 -3.77
C VAL A 7 -14.84 9.56 -3.88
N ASP A 8 -15.75 9.02 -3.07
CA ASP A 8 -16.11 7.60 -3.12
C ASP A 8 -16.63 7.18 -4.50
N GLN A 9 -17.42 8.05 -5.16
CA GLN A 9 -17.92 7.80 -6.51
C GLN A 9 -16.79 7.71 -7.54
N LEU A 10 -15.82 8.63 -7.49
CA LEU A 10 -14.62 8.59 -8.34
C LEU A 10 -13.81 7.31 -8.09
N LEU A 11 -13.65 6.93 -6.81
CA LEU A 11 -12.90 5.74 -6.43
C LEU A 11 -13.58 4.44 -6.90
N GLU A 12 -14.92 4.38 -6.88
CA GLU A 12 -15.69 3.25 -7.37
C GLU A 12 -15.63 3.15 -8.91
N GLN A 13 -15.82 4.27 -9.61
CA GLN A 13 -15.73 4.31 -11.07
C GLN A 13 -14.31 3.93 -11.56
N GLY A 14 -13.26 4.43 -10.90
CA GLY A 14 -11.89 4.06 -11.22
C GLY A 14 -11.60 2.58 -11.01
N GLU A 15 -12.20 1.94 -9.99
CA GLU A 15 -12.09 0.49 -9.82
C GLU A 15 -12.79 -0.29 -10.93
N VAL A 16 -13.93 0.19 -11.44
CA VAL A 16 -14.60 -0.42 -12.60
C VAL A 16 -13.71 -0.36 -13.83
N LEU A 17 -13.12 0.80 -14.12
CA LEU A 17 -12.19 0.98 -15.25
C LEU A 17 -10.93 0.12 -15.09
N LYS A 18 -10.37 0.04 -13.88
CA LYS A 18 -9.24 -0.85 -13.58
C LYS A 18 -9.56 -2.31 -13.88
N LYS A 19 -10.74 -2.79 -13.48
CA LYS A 19 -11.16 -4.18 -13.76
C LYS A 19 -11.34 -4.42 -15.26
N ALA A 20 -11.75 -3.40 -16.01
CA ALA A 20 -11.85 -3.43 -17.47
C ALA A 20 -10.49 -3.31 -18.18
N GLY A 21 -9.40 -3.09 -17.46
CA GLY A 21 -8.06 -2.90 -18.02
C GLY A 21 -7.75 -1.48 -18.50
N ASP A 22 -8.70 -0.54 -18.36
CA ASP A 22 -8.48 0.88 -18.69
C ASP A 22 -7.80 1.59 -17.51
N PHE A 23 -6.50 1.30 -17.35
CA PHE A 23 -5.68 1.83 -16.27
C PHE A 23 -5.44 3.33 -16.40
N ILE A 24 -5.42 3.88 -17.62
CA ILE A 24 -5.20 5.31 -17.85
C ILE A 24 -6.42 6.11 -17.38
N SER A 25 -7.63 5.72 -17.78
CA SER A 25 -8.84 6.40 -17.33
C SER A 25 -9.06 6.20 -15.83
N ALA A 26 -8.76 5.01 -15.28
CA ALA A 26 -8.77 4.80 -13.84
C ALA A 26 -7.80 5.73 -13.10
N LYS A 27 -6.56 5.91 -13.62
CA LYS A 27 -5.57 6.84 -13.08
C LYS A 27 -6.13 8.27 -13.03
N ASN A 28 -6.77 8.72 -14.11
CA ASN A 28 -7.33 10.06 -14.21
C ASN A 28 -8.45 10.30 -13.19
N LEU A 29 -9.31 9.30 -12.94
CA LEU A 29 -10.35 9.42 -11.90
C LEU A 29 -9.74 9.48 -10.49
N PHE A 30 -8.71 8.69 -10.22
CA PHE A 30 -8.03 8.73 -8.93
C PHE A 30 -7.26 10.04 -8.72
N PHE A 31 -6.68 10.65 -9.76
CA PHE A 31 -6.10 12.00 -9.66
C PHE A 31 -7.16 13.05 -9.32
N LYS A 32 -8.34 13.02 -9.96
CA LYS A 32 -9.46 13.90 -9.57
C LYS A 32 -9.88 13.69 -8.12
N ALA A 33 -9.85 12.44 -7.63
CA ALA A 33 -10.14 12.17 -6.23
C ALA A 33 -9.08 12.77 -5.28
N VAL A 34 -7.79 12.78 -5.67
CA VAL A 34 -6.73 13.48 -4.92
C VAL A 34 -6.95 14.99 -4.91
N GLU A 35 -7.35 15.60 -6.03
CA GLU A 35 -7.65 17.04 -6.09
C GLU A 35 -8.80 17.43 -5.15
N MET A 36 -9.78 16.53 -4.95
CA MET A 36 -10.92 16.76 -4.07
C MET A 36 -10.62 16.53 -2.59
N ASP A 37 -9.80 15.51 -2.28
CA ASP A 37 -9.39 15.17 -0.93
C ASP A 37 -7.95 14.64 -0.93
N PRO A 38 -6.96 15.53 -0.77
CA PRO A 38 -5.54 15.16 -0.77
C PRO A 38 -5.11 14.43 0.51
N SER A 39 -6.00 14.29 1.49
CA SER A 39 -5.75 13.58 2.76
C SER A 39 -6.31 12.15 2.76
N ASN A 40 -6.92 11.71 1.65
CA ASN A 40 -7.53 10.39 1.56
C ASN A 40 -6.52 9.28 1.27
N SER A 41 -6.11 8.55 2.31
CA SER A 41 -5.17 7.42 2.17
C SER A 41 -5.63 6.34 1.18
N ALA A 42 -6.94 6.10 1.06
CA ALA A 42 -7.48 5.09 0.15
C ALA A 42 -7.31 5.50 -1.32
N THR A 43 -7.38 6.79 -1.63
CA THR A 43 -7.10 7.32 -2.97
C THR A 43 -5.66 7.02 -3.39
N PHE A 44 -4.67 7.33 -2.56
CA PHE A 44 -3.27 7.04 -2.86
C PHE A 44 -3.00 5.53 -2.94
N MET A 45 -3.63 4.72 -2.08
CA MET A 45 -3.54 3.27 -2.17
C MET A 45 -4.04 2.73 -3.52
N LYS A 46 -5.12 3.30 -4.08
CA LYS A 46 -5.65 2.94 -5.39
C LYS A 46 -4.76 3.45 -6.53
N LEU A 47 -4.26 4.68 -6.41
CA LEU A 47 -3.34 5.28 -7.38
C LEU A 47 -2.03 4.50 -7.46
N GLY A 48 -1.48 4.04 -6.33
CA GLY A 48 -0.29 3.19 -6.29
C GLY A 48 -0.49 1.84 -6.99
N LYS A 49 -1.67 1.22 -6.84
CA LYS A 49 -2.01 -0.02 -7.57
C LYS A 49 -2.11 0.22 -9.08
N ILE A 50 -2.71 1.33 -9.49
CA ILE A 50 -2.76 1.72 -10.91
C ILE A 50 -1.36 2.00 -11.47
N ALA A 51 -0.54 2.73 -10.73
CA ALA A 51 0.85 3.00 -11.11
C ALA A 51 1.65 1.71 -11.28
N HIS A 52 1.50 0.74 -10.36
CA HIS A 52 2.08 -0.59 -10.53
C HIS A 52 1.60 -1.29 -11.81
N LEU A 53 0.30 -1.29 -12.07
CA LEU A 53 -0.29 -1.91 -13.27
C LEU A 53 0.20 -1.24 -14.56
N LEU A 54 0.46 0.06 -14.51
CA LEU A 54 1.06 0.86 -15.58
C LEU A 54 2.60 0.77 -15.64
N LYS A 55 3.22 -0.03 -14.76
CA LYS A 55 4.68 -0.17 -14.65
C LYS A 55 5.41 1.13 -14.29
N ASP A 56 4.71 2.10 -13.70
CA ASP A 56 5.28 3.33 -13.15
C ASP A 56 5.70 3.08 -11.69
N GLN A 57 6.92 2.55 -11.53
CA GLN A 57 7.46 2.20 -10.22
C GLN A 57 7.59 3.41 -9.30
N GLY A 58 8.13 4.53 -9.79
CA GLY A 58 8.36 5.72 -8.98
C GLY A 58 7.06 6.34 -8.46
N LEU A 59 6.02 6.40 -9.29
CA LEU A 59 4.70 6.84 -8.84
C LEU A 59 4.09 5.86 -7.84
N ALA A 60 4.22 4.55 -8.07
CA ALA A 60 3.66 3.53 -7.17
C ALA A 60 4.24 3.65 -5.76
N LEU A 61 5.57 3.74 -5.64
CA LEU A 61 6.27 3.84 -4.35
C LEU A 61 5.90 5.12 -3.60
N ARG A 62 5.88 6.29 -4.27
CA ARG A 62 5.43 7.56 -3.68
C ARG A 62 3.98 7.50 -3.19
N CYS A 63 3.08 6.91 -3.99
CA CYS A 63 1.69 6.72 -3.58
C CYS A 63 1.55 5.85 -2.33
N TYR A 64 2.29 4.74 -2.23
CA TYR A 64 2.21 3.89 -1.04
C TYR A 64 2.85 4.55 0.20
N ALA A 65 3.93 5.32 0.04
CA ALA A 65 4.50 6.12 1.11
C ALA A 65 3.49 7.18 1.60
N ALA A 66 2.87 7.93 0.70
CA ALA A 66 1.81 8.89 1.03
C ALA A 66 0.61 8.22 1.72
N ALA A 67 0.15 7.08 1.22
CA ALA A 67 -0.95 6.33 1.83
C ALA A 67 -0.61 5.86 3.25
N MET A 68 0.61 5.36 3.48
CA MET A 68 1.06 4.96 4.82
C MET A 68 1.25 6.16 5.75
N HIS A 69 1.80 7.28 5.25
CA HIS A 69 1.93 8.52 6.01
C HIS A 69 0.57 8.97 6.54
N LEU A 70 -0.44 9.09 5.67
CA LEU A 70 -1.81 9.46 6.04
C LEU A 70 -2.48 8.45 6.98
N GLN A 71 -2.10 7.18 6.94
CA GLN A 71 -2.58 6.17 7.89
C GLN A 71 -1.95 6.35 9.28
N ILE A 72 -0.68 6.76 9.35
CA ILE A 72 0.06 6.92 10.60
C ILE A 72 -0.24 8.26 11.28
N THR A 73 -0.38 9.36 10.51
CA THR A 73 -0.62 10.71 11.03
C THR A 73 -1.70 10.79 12.12
N PRO A 74 -2.93 10.26 11.93
CA PRO A 74 -3.95 10.29 12.99
C PRO A 74 -3.56 9.42 14.19
N ILE A 75 -2.82 8.33 13.99
CA ILE A 75 -2.37 7.44 15.08
C ILE A 75 -1.31 8.12 15.94
N GLU A 76 -0.35 8.81 15.32
CA GLU A 76 0.64 9.62 16.03
C GLU A 76 -0.06 10.65 16.91
N LYS A 77 -1.07 11.35 16.37
CA LYS A 77 -1.87 12.30 17.14
C LYS A 77 -2.56 11.63 18.33
N PHE A 78 -3.23 10.50 18.12
CA PHE A 78 -3.89 9.77 19.21
C PHE A 78 -2.92 9.30 20.29
N ILE A 79 -1.69 8.91 19.94
CA ILE A 79 -0.67 8.54 20.92
C ILE A 79 -0.27 9.75 21.76
N ILE A 80 0.04 10.89 21.12
CA ILE A 80 0.42 12.14 21.79
C ILE A 80 -0.68 12.61 22.74
N ASP A 81 -1.93 12.52 22.31
CA ASP A 81 -3.09 12.95 23.09
C ASP A 81 -3.50 11.93 24.17
N ASN A 82 -2.81 10.78 24.27
CA ASN A 82 -3.18 9.65 25.14
C ASN A 82 -4.61 9.12 24.87
N GLN A 83 -5.03 9.16 23.61
CA GLN A 83 -6.36 8.76 23.11
C GLN A 83 -6.31 7.61 22.11
N LEU A 84 -5.24 6.80 22.12
CA LEU A 84 -5.12 5.67 21.22
C LEU A 84 -6.33 4.70 21.36
N PRO A 85 -7.08 4.43 20.27
CA PRO A 85 -8.21 3.52 20.32
C PRO A 85 -7.83 2.16 20.90
N CYS A 86 -8.71 1.58 21.74
CA CYS A 86 -8.43 0.35 22.48
C CYS A 86 -7.91 -0.80 21.60
N HIS A 87 -8.50 -1.01 20.42
CA HIS A 87 -8.04 -2.06 19.49
C HIS A 87 -6.60 -1.85 18.99
N LEU A 88 -6.17 -0.60 18.78
CA LEU A 88 -4.78 -0.28 18.41
C LEU A 88 -3.85 -0.38 19.59
N LYS A 89 -4.32 -0.01 20.79
CA LYS A 89 -3.55 -0.17 22.02
C LYS A 89 -3.22 -1.63 22.27
N ILE A 90 -4.20 -2.54 22.15
CA ILE A 90 -3.97 -3.99 22.27
C ILE A 90 -2.93 -4.48 21.24
N GLN A 91 -2.96 -3.95 20.01
CA GLN A 91 -1.98 -4.29 18.99
C GLN A 91 -0.60 -3.73 19.29
N GLN A 92 -0.51 -2.53 19.85
CA GLN A 92 0.74 -1.91 20.28
C GLN A 92 1.37 -2.66 21.45
N ASP A 93 0.55 -3.02 22.46
CA ASP A 93 0.96 -3.75 23.67
C ASP A 93 1.44 -5.19 23.36
N ALA A 94 1.17 -5.71 22.16
CA ALA A 94 1.69 -7.00 21.69
C ALA A 94 3.18 -6.94 21.29
N PHE A 95 3.75 -5.75 21.15
CA PHE A 95 5.17 -5.55 20.91
C PHE A 95 5.94 -5.33 22.22
N SER A 96 7.23 -5.69 22.24
CA SER A 96 8.07 -5.40 23.41
C SER A 96 8.43 -3.92 23.49
N ASP A 97 8.63 -3.42 24.71
CA ASP A 97 9.07 -2.04 24.95
C ASP A 97 10.35 -1.71 24.15
N GLY A 98 11.35 -2.61 24.19
CA GLY A 98 12.59 -2.41 23.43
C GLY A 98 12.40 -2.35 21.90
N PHE A 99 11.36 -2.99 21.35
CA PHE A 99 11.01 -2.81 19.95
C PHE A 99 10.38 -1.43 19.72
N LEU A 100 9.42 -1.03 20.55
CA LEU A 100 8.74 0.27 20.42
C LEU A 100 9.72 1.44 20.57
N ASP A 101 10.67 1.34 21.51
CA ASP A 101 11.74 2.31 21.75
C ASP A 101 12.72 2.41 20.57
N SER A 102 12.83 1.35 19.76
CA SER A 102 13.68 1.34 18.56
C SER A 102 13.04 2.02 17.35
N LEU A 103 11.73 2.30 17.42
CA LEU A 103 11.00 2.92 16.31
C LEU A 103 11.31 4.42 16.22
N PRO A 104 11.34 5.01 15.01
CA PRO A 104 11.53 6.45 14.84
C PRO A 104 10.40 7.26 15.48
N ARG A 105 9.20 6.68 15.56
CA ARG A 105 8.01 7.17 16.26
C ARG A 105 7.23 5.97 16.79
N ALA A 106 6.60 6.10 17.96
CA ALA A 106 5.77 5.03 18.53
C ALA A 106 4.70 4.55 17.54
N SER A 107 4.08 5.47 16.78
CA SER A 107 3.07 5.17 15.75
C SER A 107 3.58 4.32 14.57
N ALA A 108 4.89 4.15 14.41
CA ALA A 108 5.47 3.33 13.34
C ALA A 108 5.11 1.84 13.45
N PHE A 109 4.64 1.37 14.61
CA PHE A 109 4.14 -0.01 14.78
C PHE A 109 3.01 -0.34 13.79
N ILE A 110 2.28 0.67 13.29
CA ILE A 110 1.22 0.52 12.28
C ILE A 110 1.72 -0.16 10.99
N ILE A 111 3.00 0.05 10.62
CA ILE A 111 3.62 -0.63 9.46
C ILE A 111 3.70 -2.16 9.67
N TYR A 112 3.75 -2.60 10.93
CA TYR A 112 3.77 -4.01 11.30
C TYR A 112 2.36 -4.58 11.41
N VAL A 113 1.42 -3.80 11.93
CA VAL A 113 0.02 -4.18 12.10
C VAL A 113 -0.74 -4.27 10.77
N TYR A 114 -0.47 -3.37 9.81
CA TYR A 114 -1.16 -3.34 8.52
C TYR A 114 -0.24 -3.79 7.36
N PRO A 115 -0.18 -5.10 7.06
CA PRO A 115 0.80 -5.64 6.11
C PRO A 115 0.50 -5.33 4.63
N ASN A 116 -0.70 -4.82 4.31
CA ASN A 116 -1.10 -4.59 2.92
C ASN A 116 -0.26 -3.52 2.22
N THR A 117 -0.03 -2.36 2.85
CA THR A 117 0.79 -1.30 2.24
C THR A 117 2.25 -1.73 2.07
N PRO A 118 2.92 -2.33 3.08
CA PRO A 118 4.23 -2.95 2.89
C PRO A 118 4.25 -3.97 1.74
N ARG A 119 3.26 -4.88 1.66
CA ARG A 119 3.17 -5.85 0.57
C ARG A 119 3.12 -5.17 -0.80
N HIS A 120 2.21 -4.21 -0.97
CA HIS A 120 2.04 -3.49 -2.25
C HIS A 120 3.30 -2.71 -2.65
N THR A 121 3.97 -2.12 -1.65
CA THR A 121 5.25 -1.41 -1.80
C THR A 121 6.33 -2.36 -2.30
N ALA A 122 6.49 -3.51 -1.64
CA ALA A 122 7.51 -4.49 -2.00
C ALA A 122 7.32 -5.06 -3.41
N HIS A 123 6.09 -5.44 -3.79
CA HIS A 123 5.83 -5.88 -5.16
C HIS A 123 6.14 -4.80 -6.20
N SER A 124 5.88 -3.54 -5.88
CA SER A 124 6.22 -2.45 -6.82
C SER A 124 7.71 -2.17 -6.86
N LEU A 125 8.42 -2.35 -5.75
CA LEU A 125 9.88 -2.22 -5.68
C LEU A 125 10.59 -3.35 -6.43
N ILE A 126 10.06 -4.57 -6.32
CA ILE A 126 10.73 -5.79 -6.79
C ILE A 126 10.28 -6.19 -8.19
N ASP A 127 8.97 -6.34 -8.39
CA ASP A 127 8.40 -6.89 -9.64
C ASP A 127 8.53 -5.93 -10.82
N LEU A 128 8.81 -4.66 -10.55
CA LEU A 128 9.03 -3.63 -11.57
C LEU A 128 10.52 -3.34 -11.80
N SER A 129 11.42 -4.02 -11.07
CA SER A 129 12.87 -3.93 -11.26
C SER A 129 13.36 -5.06 -12.14
N ASP A 130 13.72 -4.73 -13.38
CA ASP A 130 14.27 -5.70 -14.35
C ASP A 130 15.54 -6.40 -13.85
N ILE A 131 16.32 -5.74 -12.98
CA ILE A 131 17.51 -6.34 -12.38
C ILE A 131 17.09 -7.42 -11.37
N GLN A 132 16.18 -7.08 -10.45
CA GLN A 132 15.80 -8.00 -9.39
C GLN A 132 15.09 -9.25 -9.92
N LEU A 133 14.21 -9.11 -10.92
CA LEU A 133 13.55 -10.26 -11.55
C LEU A 133 14.52 -11.13 -12.36
N ARG A 134 15.52 -10.55 -13.03
CA ARG A 134 16.53 -11.33 -13.76
C ARG A 134 17.46 -12.10 -12.84
N GLU A 135 17.87 -11.48 -11.73
CA GLU A 135 18.72 -12.12 -10.72
C GLU A 135 17.95 -13.14 -9.87
N ASN A 136 16.63 -12.99 -9.78
CA ASN A 136 15.75 -13.83 -8.96
C ASN A 136 14.55 -14.35 -9.78
N PRO A 137 14.77 -15.20 -10.79
CA PRO A 137 13.70 -15.68 -11.68
C PRO A 137 12.59 -16.46 -10.95
N GLN A 138 12.88 -17.00 -9.76
CA GLN A 138 11.91 -17.65 -8.89
C GLN A 138 10.79 -16.71 -8.38
N LEU A 139 10.98 -15.39 -8.48
CA LEU A 139 9.99 -14.40 -8.08
C LEU A 139 8.89 -14.20 -9.13
N LEU A 140 9.16 -14.55 -10.40
CA LEU A 140 8.26 -14.31 -11.51
C LEU A 140 6.83 -14.86 -11.29
N PRO A 141 6.63 -16.08 -10.78
CA PRO A 141 5.29 -16.58 -10.45
C PRO A 141 4.54 -15.65 -9.49
N PHE A 142 5.19 -15.20 -8.42
CA PHE A 142 4.58 -14.38 -7.38
C PHE A 142 4.28 -12.96 -7.89
N ALA A 143 5.14 -12.42 -8.76
CA ALA A 143 4.92 -11.15 -9.42
C ALA A 143 3.70 -11.18 -10.35
N GLU A 144 3.56 -12.23 -11.19
CA GLU A 144 2.41 -12.39 -12.08
C GLU A 144 1.11 -12.67 -11.30
N ILE A 145 1.17 -13.47 -10.23
CA ILE A 145 0.02 -13.76 -9.36
C ILE A 145 -0.43 -12.47 -8.67
N TYR A 146 0.50 -11.68 -8.12
CA TYR A 146 0.17 -10.38 -7.52
C TYR A 146 -0.43 -9.41 -8.54
N HIS A 147 0.17 -9.29 -9.73
CA HIS A 147 -0.35 -8.42 -10.80
C HIS A 147 -1.79 -8.79 -11.17
N SER A 148 -2.07 -10.08 -11.39
CA SER A 148 -3.41 -10.56 -11.70
C SER A 148 -4.39 -10.32 -10.54
N PHE A 149 -3.95 -10.49 -9.29
CA PHE A 149 -4.74 -10.19 -8.10
C PHE A 149 -5.15 -8.71 -8.02
N ILE A 150 -4.21 -7.78 -8.19
CA ILE A 150 -4.52 -6.35 -8.07
C ILE A 150 -5.29 -5.82 -9.28
N SER A 151 -5.16 -6.44 -10.47
CA SER A 151 -5.92 -6.07 -11.66
C SER A 151 -7.43 -6.30 -11.45
N LYS A 152 -7.80 -7.40 -10.78
CA LYS A 152 -9.19 -7.87 -10.58
C LYS A 152 -9.97 -8.06 -11.88
N ASN A 153 -9.30 -8.34 -13.00
CA ASN A 153 -9.91 -8.55 -14.32
C ASN A 153 -10.37 -10.01 -14.56
N GLY A 154 -10.39 -10.86 -13.53
CA GLY A 154 -10.80 -12.26 -13.62
C GLY A 154 -9.70 -13.25 -14.06
N THR A 155 -8.49 -12.78 -14.37
CA THR A 155 -7.38 -13.66 -14.78
C THR A 155 -6.73 -14.43 -13.62
N HIS A 156 -6.89 -13.95 -12.39
CA HIS A 156 -6.14 -14.45 -11.23
C HIS A 156 -6.22 -15.98 -11.01
N PRO A 157 -7.39 -16.66 -11.09
CA PRO A 157 -7.45 -18.12 -10.98
C PRO A 157 -6.64 -18.85 -12.05
N HIS A 158 -6.59 -18.33 -13.28
CA HIS A 158 -5.82 -18.92 -14.37
C HIS A 158 -4.31 -18.77 -14.14
N VAL A 159 -3.86 -17.63 -13.58
CA VAL A 159 -2.44 -17.41 -13.26
C VAL A 159 -1.99 -18.30 -12.10
N LEU A 160 -2.82 -18.47 -11.08
CA LEU A 160 -2.59 -19.46 -10.01
C LEU A 160 -2.43 -20.87 -10.58
N GLN A 161 -3.34 -21.28 -11.47
CA GLN A 161 -3.28 -22.58 -12.14
C GLN A 161 -2.02 -22.75 -13.01
N LYS A 162 -1.66 -21.72 -13.80
CA LYS A 162 -0.44 -21.70 -14.63
C LYS A 162 0.81 -22.06 -13.83
N TYR A 163 0.91 -21.56 -12.60
CA TYR A 163 2.06 -21.78 -11.73
C TYR A 163 1.87 -22.93 -10.72
N GLN A 164 0.73 -23.61 -10.76
CA GLN A 164 0.37 -24.66 -9.79
C GLN A 164 0.49 -24.15 -8.33
N LYS A 165 0.02 -22.91 -8.10
CA LYS A 165 0.03 -22.25 -6.79
C LYS A 165 -1.39 -21.98 -6.31
N SER A 166 -1.55 -21.94 -5.01
CA SER A 166 -2.76 -21.49 -4.32
C SER A 166 -2.63 -20.04 -3.84
N THR A 167 -3.74 -19.46 -3.40
CA THR A 167 -3.73 -18.17 -2.69
C THR A 167 -2.89 -18.24 -1.40
N ASP A 168 -2.90 -19.39 -0.71
CA ASP A 168 -2.16 -19.57 0.53
C ASP A 168 -0.64 -19.57 0.28
N ASP A 169 -0.19 -20.17 -0.83
CA ASP A 169 1.22 -20.10 -1.24
C ASP A 169 1.66 -18.65 -1.46
N GLN A 170 0.82 -17.83 -2.10
CA GLN A 170 1.09 -16.40 -2.29
C GLN A 170 1.13 -15.68 -0.94
N ILE A 171 0.16 -15.91 -0.05
CA ILE A 171 0.09 -15.25 1.26
C ILE A 171 1.31 -15.59 2.11
N GLN A 172 1.71 -16.87 2.15
CA GLN A 172 2.87 -17.32 2.90
C GLN A 172 4.17 -16.71 2.35
N TYR A 173 4.30 -16.65 1.02
CA TYR A 173 5.47 -16.05 0.39
C TYR A 173 5.51 -14.53 0.58
N ASP A 174 4.37 -13.84 0.45
CA ASP A 174 4.24 -12.42 0.77
C ASP A 174 4.66 -12.14 2.20
N GLY A 175 4.21 -12.96 3.15
CA GLY A 175 4.51 -12.83 4.58
C GLY A 175 6.00 -12.99 4.90
N SER A 176 6.67 -13.92 4.23
CA SER A 176 8.07 -14.25 4.51
C SER A 176 9.08 -13.43 3.70
N TYR A 177 8.71 -12.99 2.50
CA TYR A 177 9.63 -12.32 1.56
C TYR A 177 9.26 -10.85 1.31
N TYR A 178 8.07 -10.59 0.74
CA TYR A 178 7.70 -9.25 0.28
C TYR A 178 7.42 -8.28 1.44
N ILE A 179 6.59 -8.67 2.40
CA ILE A 179 6.16 -7.78 3.50
C ILE A 179 7.36 -7.24 4.30
N PRO A 180 8.36 -8.05 4.74
CA PRO A 180 9.53 -7.54 5.43
C PRO A 180 10.31 -6.50 4.61
N ILE A 181 10.48 -6.71 3.31
CA ILE A 181 11.17 -5.76 2.41
C ILE A 181 10.39 -4.44 2.33
N GLY A 182 9.07 -4.53 2.14
CA GLY A 182 8.21 -3.35 2.07
C GLY A 182 8.18 -2.56 3.38
N ARG A 183 8.22 -3.25 4.53
CA ARG A 183 8.33 -2.59 5.84
C ARG A 183 9.64 -1.83 5.95
N ASN A 184 10.76 -2.46 5.59
CA ASN A 184 12.08 -1.82 5.63
C ASN A 184 12.13 -0.57 4.74
N TYR A 185 11.60 -0.68 3.51
CA TYR A 185 11.50 0.46 2.60
C TYR A 185 10.67 1.60 3.20
N LEU A 186 9.43 1.32 3.63
CA LEU A 186 8.57 2.36 4.21
C LEU A 186 9.16 3.00 5.47
N MET A 187 9.83 2.22 6.33
CA MET A 187 10.51 2.75 7.52
C MET A 187 11.59 3.79 7.18
N LYS A 188 12.23 3.68 6.01
CA LYS A 188 13.25 4.62 5.53
C LYS A 188 12.66 5.80 4.77
N GLU A 189 11.60 5.58 4.01
CA GLU A 189 11.02 6.57 3.10
C GLU A 189 9.96 7.47 3.74
N ILE A 190 9.39 7.06 4.87
CA ILE A 190 8.46 7.91 5.60
C ILE A 190 9.21 9.08 6.23
N GLU A 191 8.73 10.29 5.96
CA GLU A 191 9.26 11.52 6.53
C GLU A 191 8.79 11.69 7.99
N TRP A 192 9.41 10.95 8.90
CA TRP A 192 9.05 10.91 10.34
C TRP A 192 9.14 12.28 11.03
N GLY A 193 9.95 13.20 10.50
CA GLY A 193 10.00 14.59 10.98
C GLY A 193 8.75 15.40 10.62
N LYS A 194 8.00 14.97 9.60
CA LYS A 194 6.79 15.63 9.09
C LYS A 194 5.51 14.84 9.35
N ILE A 195 5.56 13.77 10.16
CA ILE A 195 4.45 12.82 10.34
C ILE A 195 3.14 13.45 10.87
N HIS A 196 3.22 14.64 11.47
CA HIS A 196 2.07 15.40 11.95
C HIS A 196 1.31 16.13 10.83
N SER A 197 1.88 16.21 9.63
CA SER A 197 1.30 16.87 8.45
C SER A 197 0.55 15.88 7.58
N ASP A 198 -0.64 16.25 7.10
CA ASP A 198 -1.40 15.48 6.11
C ASP A 198 -1.16 15.96 4.66
N ASP A 199 -0.38 17.02 4.45
CA ASP A 199 0.04 17.51 3.12
C ASP A 199 1.08 16.58 2.46
N VAL A 200 0.63 15.39 2.11
CA VAL A 200 1.46 14.38 1.44
C VAL A 200 1.82 14.75 0.01
N LEU A 201 1.11 15.71 -0.60
CA LEU A 201 1.46 16.23 -1.92
C LEU A 201 2.79 16.97 -1.85
N HIS A 202 2.96 17.89 -0.90
CA HIS A 202 4.24 18.59 -0.73
C HIS A 202 5.37 17.68 -0.21
N ILE A 203 5.03 16.60 0.49
CA ILE A 203 6.03 15.68 1.07
C ILE A 203 6.58 14.70 0.02
N TYR A 204 5.73 14.16 -0.84
CA TYR A 204 6.09 13.03 -1.70
C TYR A 204 6.05 13.32 -3.21
N PHE A 205 5.50 14.44 -3.67
CA PHE A 205 5.29 14.74 -5.10
C PHE A 205 5.91 16.07 -5.52
#